data_AF-A0A4T0X289-F1
#
_entry.id   AF-A0A4T0X289-F1
#
_cell.length_a   1.000
_cell.length_b   1.000
_cell.length_c   1.000
_cell.angle_alpha   90.00
_cell.angle_beta   90.00
_cell.angle_gamma   90.00
#
_symmetry.space_group_name_H-M   'P 1'
#
loop_
_entity.id
_entity.type
_entity.pdbx_description
1 polymer ?
#
loop_
_entity_poly.entity_id
_entity_poly.type
_entity_poly.pdbx_seq_one_letter_code
_entity_poly.pdbx_strand_id
1 'polypeptide(L)'
;MSGIFGLLSLFTSHPINFVQWVYYTLNCFILFVTTWCYISVRKLASQSLASNNSSAFLNQESNLTLLGVIALFVVVYILDFFTGNLFMIYLTNLWFEEEYSSTKNTSTSTTTVKSSKDVSKYLAKRVSETLSLQSASETYEVVVSLFTVILTEIVRIYFVNYSEDEGDSGRSFNVANTSNAREKADIIDRYADKINLDQFSTHRITRDKALRATVDQVLDPRTLRFLSKIFKNGTITKINGCVSTGKEANIYYAENEETSKEFAVKIYKTSILVFKDRTRYVVGEHRFGERQSKNPRQMVKNWAEKEFRNLKRLYSQPLINSPKPIELRENILVMEYLTKGKGEPSPKLRDHSFSDMNEIVHYYHEMLVLMRIMFQRCRLVHADLSEYNTIVHDSKLFVFDVSQSVEPDHPMAMDFLRMDIKNVNDFFNRIKKINVYAERDIFKFVITPDEILLKGMSTWVKTEEPTKEILTEFLSTMNLKTSDDDEFNDEVFRSLHLVSSLHNIDERDFNKFTNGDIDTLVDLVGSVKVEDETEDKSNTDDDSSDEEDEDGEDDEEDDDEIEALDASSRLKKFENKDDKKLRKQQAKEEAREKRKNKMKKHVKKKLVKKGKK
;
A
#
# COMPACT_ATOMS: atom_id res chain seq x y z
N MET A 1 42.48 19.17 29.52
CA MET A 1 42.41 17.68 29.60
C MET A 1 43.00 17.09 28.31
N SER A 2 44.31 17.24 28.11
CA SER A 2 44.99 17.11 26.81
C SER A 2 45.94 15.91 26.78
N GLY A 3 45.38 14.71 26.76
CA GLY A 3 46.14 13.46 26.67
C GLY A 3 45.36 12.42 25.86
N ILE A 4 44.77 11.44 26.51
CA ILE A 4 44.05 10.34 25.84
C ILE A 4 42.80 10.80 25.07
N PHE A 5 42.20 11.94 25.44
CA PHE A 5 41.08 12.55 24.70
C PHE A 5 41.48 13.08 23.30
N GLY A 6 42.75 13.47 23.10
CA GLY A 6 43.22 14.06 21.84
C GLY A 6 43.46 13.04 20.72
N LEU A 7 43.74 11.78 21.07
CA LEU A 7 44.15 10.76 20.10
C LEU A 7 42.96 10.23 19.27
N LEU A 8 41.77 10.15 19.87
CA LEU A 8 40.52 9.85 19.13
C LEU A 8 39.91 11.10 18.49
N SER A 9 40.07 12.29 19.09
CA SER A 9 39.69 13.57 18.48
C SER A 9 40.40 13.81 17.12
N LEU A 10 41.59 13.22 16.94
CA LEU A 10 42.36 13.24 15.69
C LEU A 10 41.67 12.46 14.54
N PHE A 11 40.90 11.42 14.86
CA PHE A 11 40.12 10.65 13.88
C PHE A 11 38.73 11.25 13.65
N THR A 12 38.18 11.99 14.62
CA THR A 12 36.83 12.56 14.54
C THR A 12 36.80 14.07 14.24
N SER A 13 37.96 14.73 14.20
CA SER A 13 38.15 16.17 13.97
C SER A 13 37.42 17.11 14.96
N HIS A 14 36.88 16.61 16.07
CA HIS A 14 36.00 17.36 16.97
C HIS A 14 36.19 17.03 18.48
N PRO A 15 35.73 17.89 19.41
CA PRO A 15 35.75 17.62 20.84
C PRO A 15 34.62 16.63 21.23
N ILE A 16 35.00 15.49 21.81
CA ILE A 16 34.09 14.40 22.21
C ILE A 16 33.78 14.50 23.71
N ASN A 17 32.51 14.28 24.10
CA ASN A 17 32.10 14.23 25.51
C ASN A 17 32.54 12.93 26.20
N PHE A 18 32.66 12.95 27.54
CA PHE A 18 33.15 11.80 28.32
C PHE A 18 32.38 10.49 28.05
N VAL A 19 31.05 10.55 27.95
CA VAL A 19 30.20 9.37 27.69
C VAL A 19 30.44 8.78 26.30
N GLN A 20 30.58 9.63 25.27
CA GLN A 20 30.92 9.21 23.90
C GLN A 20 32.33 8.61 23.85
N TRP A 21 33.29 9.19 24.56
CA TRP A 21 34.64 8.65 24.65
C TRP A 21 34.66 7.26 25.30
N VAL A 22 33.89 7.05 26.38
CA VAL A 22 33.74 5.73 27.01
C VAL A 22 33.13 4.71 26.04
N TYR A 23 32.11 5.09 25.29
CA TYR A 23 31.47 4.19 24.32
C TYR A 23 32.41 3.80 23.17
N TYR A 24 33.09 4.75 22.54
CA TYR A 24 33.99 4.48 21.43
C TYR A 24 35.22 3.66 21.85
N THR A 25 35.78 3.93 23.01
CA THR A 25 36.91 3.15 23.54
C THR A 25 36.50 1.72 23.89
N LEU A 26 35.31 1.53 24.46
CA LEU A 26 34.77 0.22 24.82
C LEU A 26 34.42 -0.61 23.57
N ASN A 27 33.89 0.00 22.51
CA ASN A 27 33.65 -0.67 21.22
C ASN A 27 34.95 -1.11 20.52
N CYS A 28 35.98 -0.26 20.50
CA CYS A 28 37.28 -0.64 19.96
C CYS A 28 37.90 -1.80 20.74
N PHE A 29 37.74 -1.81 22.07
CA PHE A 29 38.20 -2.90 22.91
C PHE A 29 37.43 -4.20 22.63
N ILE A 30 36.10 -4.14 22.49
CA ILE A 30 35.26 -5.29 22.14
C ILE A 30 35.67 -5.88 20.78
N LEU A 31 35.93 -5.03 19.78
CA LEU A 31 36.39 -5.47 18.47
C LEU A 31 37.75 -6.20 18.56
N PHE A 32 38.67 -5.70 19.37
CA PHE A 32 39.96 -6.35 19.59
C PHE A 32 39.84 -7.69 20.34
N VAL A 33 39.00 -7.75 21.39
CA VAL A 33 38.80 -8.98 22.17
C VAL A 33 38.05 -10.04 21.36
N THR A 34 37.04 -9.66 20.59
CA THR A 34 36.28 -10.60 19.74
C THR A 34 37.15 -11.17 18.62
N THR A 35 37.98 -10.34 17.97
CA THR A 35 38.96 -10.82 16.97
C THR A 35 40.03 -11.73 17.60
N TRP A 36 40.51 -11.43 18.82
CA TRP A 36 41.46 -12.28 19.55
C TRP A 36 40.86 -13.63 19.96
N CYS A 37 39.63 -13.65 20.49
CA CYS A 37 38.89 -14.89 20.79
C CYS A 37 38.75 -15.75 19.53
N TYR A 38 38.41 -15.14 18.39
CA TYR A 38 38.23 -15.84 17.13
C TYR A 38 39.54 -16.46 16.59
N ILE A 39 40.66 -15.71 16.63
CA ILE A 39 41.99 -16.23 16.27
C ILE A 39 42.39 -17.40 17.18
N SER A 40 42.07 -17.32 18.47
CA SER A 40 42.37 -18.36 19.46
C SER A 40 41.57 -19.65 19.22
N VAL A 41 40.27 -19.52 18.91
CA VAL A 41 39.40 -20.65 18.53
C VAL A 41 39.90 -21.31 17.23
N ARG A 42 40.29 -20.52 16.22
CA ARG A 42 40.85 -21.02 14.95
C ARG A 42 42.15 -21.80 15.15
N LYS A 43 43.05 -21.30 16.00
CA LYS A 43 44.32 -21.98 16.32
C LYS A 43 44.07 -23.34 16.99
N LEU A 44 43.11 -23.41 17.90
CA LEU A 44 42.71 -24.66 18.57
C LEU A 44 42.02 -25.65 17.62
N ALA A 45 41.15 -25.17 16.72
CA ALA A 45 40.48 -26.00 15.71
C ALA A 45 41.46 -26.59 14.68
N SER A 46 42.43 -25.79 14.22
CA SER A 46 43.48 -26.26 13.30
C SER A 46 44.45 -27.27 13.92
N GLN A 47 44.73 -27.14 15.23
CA GLN A 47 45.53 -28.13 15.97
C GLN A 47 44.79 -29.47 16.17
N SER A 48 43.46 -29.44 16.34
CA SER A 48 42.61 -30.64 16.38
C SER A 48 42.63 -31.40 15.04
N LEU A 49 42.57 -30.69 13.92
CA LEU A 49 42.58 -31.29 12.58
C LEU A 49 43.93 -31.94 12.20
N ALA A 50 45.03 -31.49 12.79
CA ALA A 50 46.38 -32.01 12.51
C ALA A 50 46.71 -33.31 13.26
N SER A 51 46.01 -33.63 14.37
CA SER A 51 46.20 -34.88 15.11
C SER A 51 45.14 -35.91 14.71
N ASN A 52 45.42 -36.71 13.66
CA ASN A 52 44.58 -37.81 13.18
C ASN A 52 44.48 -39.00 14.19
N ASN A 53 43.97 -38.78 15.40
CA ASN A 53 43.59 -39.85 16.32
C ASN A 53 42.36 -39.44 17.14
N SER A 54 41.21 -39.97 16.73
CA SER A 54 39.86 -39.66 17.23
C SER A 54 39.56 -40.18 18.66
N SER A 55 40.55 -40.64 19.40
CA SER A 55 40.37 -41.27 20.72
C SER A 55 41.25 -40.70 21.84
N ALA A 56 41.97 -39.60 21.60
CA ALA A 56 42.81 -38.96 22.62
C ALA A 56 42.42 -37.49 22.92
N PHE A 57 41.20 -37.07 22.60
CA PHE A 57 40.72 -35.69 22.86
C PHE A 57 39.82 -35.57 24.11
N LEU A 58 39.84 -36.60 24.96
CA LEU A 58 39.41 -36.49 26.37
C LEU A 58 40.62 -36.31 27.29
N ASN A 59 41.63 -35.54 26.86
CA ASN A 59 42.62 -34.99 27.77
C ASN A 59 42.12 -33.63 28.28
N GLN A 60 42.08 -33.52 29.59
CA GLN A 60 41.17 -32.69 30.38
C GLN A 60 41.49 -31.17 30.39
N GLU A 61 42.44 -30.69 29.58
CA GLU A 61 42.89 -29.28 29.58
C GLU A 61 42.54 -28.48 28.31
N SER A 62 42.49 -29.09 27.11
CA SER A 62 42.22 -28.38 25.85
C SER A 62 40.75 -28.02 25.64
N ASN A 63 39.83 -28.85 26.14
CA ASN A 63 38.38 -28.56 26.10
C ASN A 63 37.98 -27.44 27.07
N LEU A 64 38.66 -27.33 28.21
CA LEU A 64 38.39 -26.29 29.22
C LEU A 64 38.80 -24.90 28.72
N THR A 65 39.92 -24.81 28.01
CA THR A 65 40.41 -23.56 27.41
C THR A 65 39.52 -23.12 26.26
N LEU A 66 39.09 -24.03 25.38
CA LEU A 66 38.12 -23.73 24.32
C LEU A 66 36.78 -23.26 24.89
N LEU A 67 36.24 -23.97 25.87
CA LEU A 67 34.99 -23.61 26.52
C LEU A 67 35.10 -22.27 27.26
N GLY A 68 36.25 -21.98 27.87
CA GLY A 68 36.55 -20.69 28.50
C GLY A 68 36.61 -19.53 27.50
N VAL A 69 37.18 -19.74 26.32
CA VAL A 69 37.23 -18.72 25.24
C VAL A 69 35.83 -18.48 24.65
N ILE A 70 35.02 -19.53 24.48
CA ILE A 70 33.63 -19.41 24.04
C ILE A 70 32.77 -18.70 25.09
N ALA A 71 32.94 -19.04 26.37
CA ALA A 71 32.24 -18.36 27.46
C ALA A 71 32.62 -16.87 27.54
N LEU A 72 33.91 -16.54 27.40
CA LEU A 72 34.39 -15.16 27.33
C LEU A 72 33.77 -14.40 26.15
N PHE A 73 33.69 -15.04 24.98
CA PHE A 73 33.04 -14.46 23.80
C PHE A 73 31.56 -14.13 24.04
N VAL A 74 30.81 -15.06 24.65
CA VAL A 74 29.40 -14.84 24.98
C VAL A 74 29.22 -13.70 25.99
N VAL A 75 30.07 -13.62 27.00
CA VAL A 75 30.02 -12.54 28.01
C VAL A 75 30.32 -11.19 27.37
N VAL A 76 31.36 -11.10 26.53
CA VAL A 76 31.71 -9.87 25.81
C VAL A 76 30.59 -9.43 24.87
N TYR A 77 29.92 -10.38 24.20
CA TYR A 77 28.78 -10.12 23.33
C TYR A 77 27.56 -9.59 24.09
N ILE A 78 27.26 -10.13 25.27
CA ILE A 78 26.18 -9.64 26.11
C ILE A 78 26.49 -8.21 26.59
N LEU A 79 27.73 -7.94 27.00
CA LEU A 79 28.15 -6.59 27.42
C LEU A 79 28.03 -5.58 26.29
N ASP A 80 28.44 -5.93 25.06
CA ASP A 80 28.29 -5.11 23.85
C ASP A 80 26.83 -4.74 23.57
N PHE A 81 25.93 -5.71 23.69
CA PHE A 81 24.50 -5.49 23.50
C PHE A 81 23.95 -4.49 24.53
N PHE A 82 24.32 -4.63 25.80
CA PHE A 82 23.83 -3.73 26.85
C PHE A 82 24.42 -2.32 26.75
N THR A 83 25.71 -2.17 26.42
CA THR A 83 26.33 -0.86 26.25
C THR A 83 25.79 -0.12 25.03
N GLY A 84 25.52 -0.84 23.93
CA GLY A 84 24.85 -0.28 22.75
C GLY A 84 23.44 0.24 23.05
N ASN A 85 22.62 -0.53 23.77
CA ASN A 85 21.27 -0.08 24.15
C ASN A 85 21.30 1.12 25.10
N LEU A 86 22.22 1.14 26.07
CA LEU A 86 22.34 2.26 27.02
C LEU A 86 22.78 3.56 26.31
N PHE A 87 23.66 3.45 25.31
CA PHE A 87 24.08 4.59 24.49
C PHE A 87 22.96 5.10 23.58
N MET A 88 22.12 4.21 23.02
CA MET A 88 20.95 4.62 22.26
C MET A 88 19.93 5.39 23.11
N ILE A 89 19.70 4.96 24.36
CA ILE A 89 18.85 5.71 25.31
C ILE A 89 19.44 7.09 25.61
N TYR A 90 20.76 7.18 25.80
CA TYR A 90 21.46 8.45 25.99
C TYR A 90 21.30 9.41 24.80
N LEU A 91 21.48 8.93 23.57
CA LEU A 91 21.24 9.72 22.34
C LEU A 91 19.79 10.19 22.24
N THR A 92 18.85 9.30 22.57
CA THR A 92 17.41 9.60 22.51
C THR A 92 17.04 10.70 23.51
N ASN A 93 17.57 10.66 24.73
CA ASN A 93 17.33 11.68 25.75
C ASN A 93 17.92 13.05 25.37
N LEU A 94 19.13 13.08 24.80
CA LEU A 94 19.72 14.32 24.29
C LEU A 94 18.86 14.95 23.19
N TRP A 95 18.38 14.12 22.27
CA TRP A 95 17.54 14.57 21.16
C TRP A 95 16.23 15.20 21.65
N PHE A 96 15.59 14.58 22.64
CA PHE A 96 14.37 15.13 23.24
C PHE A 96 14.60 16.39 24.09
N GLU A 97 15.74 16.52 24.80
CA GLU A 97 16.06 17.75 25.54
C GLU A 97 16.29 18.95 24.61
N GLU A 98 16.84 18.71 23.42
CA GLU A 98 17.09 19.73 22.40
C GLU A 98 15.80 20.16 21.70
N GLU A 99 14.91 19.22 21.37
CA GLU A 99 13.57 19.49 20.83
C GLU A 99 12.69 20.26 21.84
N TYR A 100 12.78 19.91 23.13
CA TYR A 100 12.08 20.60 24.21
C TYR A 100 12.62 22.02 24.48
N SER A 101 13.91 22.24 24.25
CA SER A 101 14.55 23.56 24.36
C SER A 101 14.24 24.45 23.16
N SER A 102 14.14 23.86 21.96
CA SER A 102 13.76 24.54 20.72
C SER A 102 12.29 25.02 20.77
N THR A 103 11.40 24.19 21.32
CA THR A 103 9.98 24.55 21.52
C THR A 103 9.77 25.65 22.56
N LYS A 104 10.51 25.64 23.69
CA LYS A 104 10.46 26.73 24.70
C LYS A 104 10.96 28.09 24.18
N ASN A 105 11.96 28.10 23.29
CA ASN A 105 12.46 29.34 22.70
C ASN A 105 11.50 29.93 21.65
N THR A 106 10.68 29.08 21.02
CA THR A 106 9.68 29.49 20.03
C THR A 106 8.44 30.13 20.68
N SER A 107 8.10 29.76 21.91
CA SER A 107 6.97 30.33 22.65
C SER A 107 7.22 31.71 23.28
N THR A 108 8.46 32.24 23.24
CA THR A 108 8.83 33.44 24.02
C THR A 108 9.25 34.66 23.19
N SER A 109 8.84 34.75 21.91
CA SER A 109 9.18 35.91 21.08
C SER A 109 8.03 36.40 20.18
N THR A 110 6.94 36.86 20.81
CA THR A 110 6.09 37.90 20.24
C THR A 110 6.65 39.27 20.66
N THR A 111 7.52 39.85 19.83
CA THR A 111 7.80 41.29 19.90
C THR A 111 7.85 41.87 18.49
N THR A 112 6.98 42.84 18.28
CA THR A 112 6.84 43.67 17.08
C THR A 112 8.07 44.54 16.88
N VAL A 113 8.83 44.43 15.77
CA VAL A 113 9.60 45.56 15.16
C VAL A 113 9.95 45.29 13.68
N LYS A 114 9.99 46.41 12.95
CA LYS A 114 10.14 46.76 11.54
C LYS A 114 11.48 46.36 10.86
N SER A 115 11.37 46.24 9.53
CA SER A 115 12.41 46.31 8.47
C SER A 115 13.30 45.08 8.21
N SER A 116 13.24 44.62 6.95
CA SER A 116 13.87 43.43 6.37
C SER A 116 15.42 43.40 6.41
N LYS A 117 16.09 44.55 6.52
CA LYS A 117 17.57 44.61 6.53
C LYS A 117 18.20 44.24 7.88
N ASP A 118 17.48 44.42 8.99
CA ASP A 118 18.01 44.10 10.33
C ASP A 118 17.85 42.61 10.66
N VAL A 119 16.86 41.95 10.05
CA VAL A 119 16.63 40.49 10.14
C VAL A 119 17.82 39.71 9.55
N SER A 120 18.37 40.17 8.42
CA SER A 120 19.50 39.52 7.74
C SER A 120 20.81 39.62 8.55
N LYS A 121 21.06 40.78 9.19
CA LYS A 121 22.26 40.98 10.03
C LYS A 121 22.17 40.23 11.35
N TYR A 122 20.96 40.14 11.92
CA TYR A 122 20.69 39.38 13.14
C TYR A 122 20.79 37.87 12.89
N LEU A 123 20.26 37.37 11.77
CA LEU A 123 20.38 35.97 11.34
C LEU A 123 21.82 35.60 11.00
N ALA A 124 22.58 36.45 10.30
CA ALA A 124 23.99 36.18 9.99
C ALA A 124 24.86 36.10 11.26
N LYS A 125 24.59 36.95 12.27
CA LYS A 125 25.26 36.89 13.57
C LYS A 125 24.86 35.62 14.35
N ARG A 126 23.58 35.23 14.31
CA ARG A 126 23.09 33.99 14.93
C ARG A 126 23.69 32.74 14.27
N VAL A 127 23.75 32.69 12.95
CA VAL A 127 24.35 31.59 12.17
C VAL A 127 25.86 31.48 12.44
N SER A 128 26.55 32.62 12.60
CA SER A 128 27.98 32.64 12.96
C SER A 128 28.24 32.24 14.42
N GLU A 129 27.36 32.58 15.36
CA GLU A 129 27.46 32.17 16.77
C GLU A 129 27.09 30.68 16.94
N THR A 130 26.10 30.15 16.19
CA THR A 130 25.74 28.73 16.20
C THR A 130 26.82 27.85 15.56
N LEU A 131 27.52 28.33 14.53
CA LEU A 131 28.67 27.60 13.95
C LEU A 131 29.86 27.52 14.93
N SER A 132 29.98 28.47 15.86
CA SER A 132 31.08 28.52 16.84
C SER A 132 30.86 27.67 18.08
N LEU A 133 29.62 27.18 18.30
CA LEU A 133 29.20 26.41 19.47
C LEU A 133 28.90 24.92 19.17
N GLN A 134 29.02 24.50 17.92
CA GLN A 134 28.67 23.13 17.52
C GLN A 134 29.81 22.15 17.81
N SER A 135 29.75 21.52 18.99
CA SER A 135 30.39 20.22 19.23
C SER A 135 29.71 19.17 18.33
N ALA A 136 30.30 18.90 17.16
CA ALA A 136 29.87 17.94 16.13
C ALA A 136 28.42 18.12 15.60
N SER A 137 28.25 18.03 14.28
CA SER A 137 26.92 17.94 13.69
C SER A 137 26.25 16.65 14.16
N GLU A 138 25.01 16.71 14.65
CA GLU A 138 24.19 15.53 15.04
C GLU A 138 24.17 14.45 13.94
N THR A 139 24.21 14.87 12.68
CA THR A 139 24.26 13.97 11.52
C THR A 139 25.55 13.15 11.46
N TYR A 140 26.67 13.72 11.90
CA TYR A 140 27.97 13.04 11.92
C TYR A 140 28.02 11.94 12.98
N GLU A 141 27.48 12.19 14.18
CA GLU A 141 27.44 11.19 15.26
C GLU A 141 26.52 10.00 14.90
N VAL A 142 25.39 10.27 14.23
CA VAL A 142 24.50 9.21 13.70
C VAL A 142 25.19 8.41 12.59
N VAL A 143 25.93 9.08 11.70
CA VAL A 143 26.66 8.41 10.61
C VAL A 143 27.80 7.55 11.15
N VAL A 144 28.58 8.03 12.13
CA VAL A 144 29.68 7.26 12.73
C VAL A 144 29.16 6.07 13.54
N SER A 145 28.07 6.24 14.30
CA SER A 145 27.44 5.14 15.04
C SER A 145 26.84 4.09 14.09
N LEU A 146 26.14 4.50 13.03
CA LEU A 146 25.66 3.57 11.99
C LEU A 146 26.81 2.85 11.28
N PHE A 147 27.87 3.58 10.92
CA PHE A 147 29.02 2.99 10.24
C PHE A 147 29.73 1.95 11.12
N THR A 148 29.95 2.25 12.40
CA THR A 148 30.60 1.32 13.33
C THR A 148 29.74 0.09 13.60
N VAL A 149 28.42 0.22 13.71
CA VAL A 149 27.49 -0.92 13.85
C VAL A 149 27.43 -1.77 12.59
N ILE A 150 27.41 -1.15 11.40
CA ILE A 150 27.43 -1.88 10.13
C ILE A 150 28.75 -2.61 9.95
N LEU A 151 29.89 -1.97 10.30
CA LEU A 151 31.21 -2.59 10.20
C LEU A 151 31.33 -3.80 11.14
N THR A 152 30.84 -3.69 12.38
CA THR A 152 30.85 -4.82 13.32
C THR A 152 29.93 -5.95 12.84
N GLU A 153 28.78 -5.64 12.25
CA GLU A 153 27.88 -6.65 11.66
C GLU A 153 28.43 -7.30 10.38
N ILE A 154 29.11 -6.56 9.51
CA ILE A 154 29.79 -7.12 8.33
C ILE A 154 30.88 -8.09 8.76
N VAL A 155 31.68 -7.72 9.77
CA VAL A 155 32.69 -8.59 10.36
C VAL A 155 32.03 -9.85 10.95
N ARG A 156 30.88 -9.73 11.63
CA ARG A 156 30.11 -10.88 12.14
C ARG A 156 29.62 -11.80 11.01
N ILE A 157 29.01 -11.24 9.96
CA ILE A 157 28.46 -12.01 8.83
C ILE A 157 29.56 -12.70 8.02
N TYR A 158 30.67 -12.01 7.74
CA TYR A 158 31.82 -12.58 7.05
C TYR A 158 32.34 -13.83 7.76
N PHE A 159 32.41 -13.80 9.09
CA PHE A 159 32.91 -14.94 9.86
C PHE A 159 31.88 -16.03 10.16
N VAL A 160 30.57 -15.72 10.15
CA VAL A 160 29.48 -16.72 10.20
C VAL A 160 29.42 -17.54 8.91
N ASN A 161 29.54 -16.88 7.76
CA ASN A 161 29.50 -17.55 6.46
C ASN A 161 30.80 -18.32 6.15
N TYR A 162 31.95 -17.86 6.63
CA TYR A 162 33.22 -18.60 6.45
C TYR A 162 33.27 -19.91 7.27
N SER A 163 32.48 -20.03 8.35
CA SER A 163 32.31 -21.31 9.07
C SER A 163 31.53 -22.37 8.28
N GLU A 164 30.80 -22.00 7.23
CA GLU A 164 30.16 -22.96 6.32
C GLU A 164 31.14 -23.51 5.27
N ASP A 165 32.13 -22.71 4.84
CA ASP A 165 33.05 -23.07 3.75
C ASP A 165 34.12 -24.12 4.12
N GLU A 166 34.50 -24.28 5.40
CA GLU A 166 35.38 -25.40 5.83
C GLU A 166 34.61 -26.71 6.12
N GLY A 167 33.27 -26.69 6.02
CA GLY A 167 32.43 -27.88 6.15
C GLY A 167 32.21 -28.67 4.86
N ASP A 168 32.61 -28.14 3.69
CA ASP A 168 32.23 -28.70 2.38
C ASP A 168 33.43 -29.08 1.49
N SER A 169 34.41 -29.78 2.06
CA SER A 169 35.38 -30.55 1.27
C SER A 169 35.19 -32.05 1.48
N GLY A 170 34.09 -32.59 0.96
CA GLY A 170 33.98 -34.03 0.75
C GLY A 170 32.60 -34.64 0.92
N ARG A 171 31.63 -34.30 0.06
CA ARG A 171 30.58 -35.28 -0.29
C ARG A 171 29.96 -35.00 -1.65
N SER A 172 30.45 -35.73 -2.65
CA SER A 172 29.77 -35.91 -3.93
C SER A 172 28.35 -36.45 -3.68
N PHE A 173 27.34 -35.62 -3.96
CA PHE A 173 25.94 -36.00 -3.84
C PHE A 173 25.52 -36.74 -5.13
N ASN A 174 25.39 -38.05 -5.02
CA ASN A 174 25.00 -38.94 -6.12
C ASN A 174 23.59 -38.61 -6.67
N VAL A 175 23.50 -38.67 -8.00
CA VAL A 175 22.36 -38.41 -8.90
C VAL A 175 21.28 -39.51 -8.82
N ALA A 176 20.89 -39.98 -7.63
CA ALA A 176 19.97 -41.11 -7.47
C ALA A 176 18.52 -40.76 -7.05
N ASN A 177 18.22 -39.50 -6.72
CA ASN A 177 16.91 -39.13 -6.13
C ASN A 177 15.86 -38.60 -7.13
N THR A 178 16.21 -38.36 -8.39
CA THR A 178 15.25 -37.86 -9.39
C THR A 178 14.46 -38.96 -10.11
N SER A 179 14.97 -40.20 -10.14
CA SER A 179 14.23 -41.36 -10.70
C SER A 179 13.10 -41.83 -9.78
N ASN A 180 13.36 -41.90 -8.47
CA ASN A 180 12.38 -42.33 -7.46
C ASN A 180 11.16 -41.41 -7.34
N ALA A 181 11.29 -40.12 -7.65
CA ALA A 181 10.19 -39.17 -7.63
C ALA A 181 9.26 -39.32 -8.85
N ARG A 182 9.83 -39.58 -10.03
CA ARG A 182 9.07 -39.88 -11.26
C ARG A 182 8.36 -41.23 -11.16
N GLU A 183 9.05 -42.25 -10.65
CA GLU A 183 8.47 -43.59 -10.51
C GLU A 183 7.30 -43.60 -9.50
N LYS A 184 7.39 -42.82 -8.42
CA LYS A 184 6.29 -42.63 -7.47
C LYS A 184 5.11 -41.85 -8.08
N ALA A 185 5.37 -40.85 -8.92
CA ALA A 185 4.33 -40.13 -9.63
C ALA A 185 3.59 -41.04 -10.63
N ASP A 186 4.33 -41.86 -11.39
CA ASP A 186 3.77 -42.80 -12.39
C ASP A 186 3.01 -43.98 -11.75
N ILE A 187 3.30 -44.32 -10.50
CA ILE A 187 2.54 -45.32 -9.73
C ILE A 187 1.25 -44.69 -9.18
N ILE A 188 1.28 -43.43 -8.73
CA ILE A 188 0.10 -42.74 -8.23
C ILE A 188 -0.94 -42.55 -9.35
N ASP A 189 -0.51 -42.16 -10.56
CA ASP A 189 -1.40 -42.00 -11.70
C ASP A 189 -1.99 -43.34 -12.19
N ARG A 190 -1.24 -44.45 -12.11
CA ARG A 190 -1.73 -45.78 -12.52
C ARG A 190 -2.75 -46.41 -11.57
N TYR A 191 -2.78 -45.98 -10.30
CA TYR A 191 -3.65 -46.55 -9.27
C TYR A 191 -4.66 -45.55 -8.69
N ALA A 192 -4.69 -44.31 -9.19
CA ALA A 192 -5.61 -43.25 -8.75
C ALA A 192 -7.08 -43.69 -8.76
N ASP A 193 -7.48 -44.44 -9.79
CA ASP A 193 -8.88 -44.90 -9.97
C ASP A 193 -9.27 -46.05 -9.02
N LYS A 194 -8.30 -46.69 -8.36
CA LYS A 194 -8.52 -47.78 -7.38
C LYS A 194 -8.45 -47.32 -5.93
N ILE A 195 -8.10 -46.06 -5.68
CA ILE A 195 -8.04 -45.49 -4.34
C ILE A 195 -9.42 -44.95 -3.99
N ASN A 196 -10.22 -45.80 -3.33
CA ASN A 196 -11.52 -45.41 -2.83
C ASN A 196 -11.35 -44.45 -1.63
N LEU A 197 -11.42 -43.14 -1.89
CA LEU A 197 -11.18 -42.06 -0.91
C LEU A 197 -12.25 -41.97 0.19
N ASP A 198 -13.37 -42.68 0.06
CA ASP A 198 -14.48 -42.61 1.03
C ASP A 198 -14.18 -43.30 2.37
N GLN A 199 -13.20 -44.22 2.43
CA GLN A 199 -12.92 -44.97 3.67
C GLN A 199 -11.89 -44.32 4.61
N PHE A 200 -11.21 -43.24 4.20
CA PHE A 200 -10.18 -42.57 5.02
C PHE A 200 -10.64 -41.28 5.72
N SER A 201 -11.95 -40.98 5.72
CA SER A 201 -12.52 -39.74 6.27
C SER A 201 -12.38 -39.56 7.80
N THR A 202 -11.78 -40.48 8.54
CA THR A 202 -11.77 -40.45 10.02
C THR A 202 -10.40 -40.46 10.68
N HIS A 203 -9.32 -40.12 9.96
CA HIS A 203 -8.03 -39.84 10.60
C HIS A 203 -7.73 -38.34 10.59
N ARG A 204 -7.55 -37.78 11.80
CA ARG A 204 -7.11 -36.40 12.03
C ARG A 204 -5.89 -36.11 11.16
N ILE A 205 -6.07 -35.32 10.11
CA ILE A 205 -4.97 -34.78 9.30
C ILE A 205 -4.12 -33.95 10.26
N THR A 206 -2.97 -34.49 10.66
CA THR A 206 -1.93 -33.74 11.36
C THR A 206 -1.55 -32.57 10.46
N ARG A 207 -1.59 -31.36 11.02
CA ARG A 207 -1.32 -30.11 10.28
C ARG A 207 0.17 -30.04 9.94
N ASP A 208 0.58 -30.71 8.88
CA ASP A 208 1.97 -30.71 8.42
C ASP A 208 2.36 -29.35 7.81
N LYS A 209 3.58 -28.90 8.12
CA LYS A 209 4.18 -27.65 7.61
C LYS A 209 4.19 -27.60 6.08
N ALA A 210 4.31 -28.75 5.42
CA ALA A 210 4.27 -28.88 3.96
C ALA A 210 2.94 -28.42 3.34
N LEU A 211 1.80 -28.57 4.05
CA LEU A 211 0.48 -28.13 3.57
C LEU A 211 0.35 -26.60 3.48
N ARG A 212 1.31 -25.85 4.03
CA ARG A 212 1.38 -24.39 4.04
C ARG A 212 2.59 -23.84 3.29
N ALA A 213 3.46 -24.70 2.75
CA ALA A 213 4.58 -24.27 1.93
C ALA A 213 4.06 -23.59 0.65
N THR A 214 4.69 -22.48 0.27
CA THR A 214 4.38 -21.74 -0.96
C THR A 214 5.48 -22.01 -1.97
N VAL A 215 5.11 -22.51 -3.15
CA VAL A 215 6.00 -22.54 -4.31
C VAL A 215 5.88 -21.19 -5.01
N ASP A 216 6.98 -20.66 -5.52
CA ASP A 216 7.01 -19.39 -6.28
C ASP A 216 6.39 -18.19 -5.52
N GLN A 217 6.51 -18.18 -4.19
CA GLN A 217 5.99 -17.16 -3.27
C GLN A 217 4.45 -16.99 -3.19
N VAL A 218 3.68 -17.52 -4.16
CA VAL A 218 2.21 -17.36 -4.24
C VAL A 218 1.43 -18.68 -4.25
N LEU A 219 2.02 -19.79 -4.70
CA LEU A 219 1.31 -21.06 -4.92
C LEU A 219 1.31 -21.93 -3.65
N ASP A 220 0.35 -21.70 -2.75
CA ASP A 220 0.04 -22.65 -1.69
C ASP A 220 -0.94 -23.75 -2.18
N PRO A 221 -1.01 -24.92 -1.51
CA PRO A 221 -1.93 -25.99 -1.89
C PRO A 221 -3.41 -25.54 -1.99
N ARG A 222 -3.78 -24.48 -1.28
CA ARG A 222 -5.13 -23.89 -1.35
C ARG A 222 -5.33 -23.09 -2.65
N THR A 223 -4.39 -22.25 -3.04
CA THR A 223 -4.41 -21.52 -4.32
C THR A 223 -4.42 -22.50 -5.49
N LEU A 224 -3.64 -23.59 -5.41
CA LEU A 224 -3.67 -24.65 -6.42
C LEU A 224 -5.06 -25.30 -6.58
N ARG A 225 -5.79 -25.53 -5.48
CA ARG A 225 -7.18 -26.03 -5.54
C ARG A 225 -8.12 -25.06 -6.24
N PHE A 226 -7.93 -23.74 -6.06
CA PHE A 226 -8.74 -22.73 -6.75
C PHE A 226 -8.36 -22.64 -8.23
N LEU A 227 -7.08 -22.72 -8.58
CA LEU A 227 -6.63 -22.86 -9.97
C LEU A 227 -7.26 -24.08 -10.63
N SER A 228 -7.24 -25.25 -9.99
CA SER A 228 -7.88 -26.47 -10.51
C SER A 228 -9.37 -26.28 -10.80
N LYS A 229 -10.08 -25.42 -10.05
CA LYS A 229 -11.48 -25.09 -10.33
C LYS A 229 -11.63 -24.22 -11.57
N ILE A 230 -10.74 -23.24 -11.76
CA ILE A 230 -10.72 -22.40 -12.97
C ILE A 230 -10.45 -23.28 -14.21
N PHE A 231 -9.52 -24.24 -14.12
CA PHE A 231 -9.29 -25.21 -15.19
C PHE A 231 -10.53 -26.08 -15.47
N LYS A 232 -11.18 -26.59 -14.42
CA LYS A 232 -12.41 -27.41 -14.56
C LYS A 232 -13.60 -26.64 -15.13
N ASN A 233 -13.67 -25.34 -14.91
CA ASN A 233 -14.70 -24.48 -15.48
C ASN A 233 -14.48 -24.22 -16.99
N GLY A 234 -13.33 -24.60 -17.54
CA GLY A 234 -13.00 -24.37 -18.95
C GLY A 234 -12.61 -22.93 -19.26
N THR A 235 -12.40 -22.06 -18.25
CA THR A 235 -11.95 -20.67 -18.48
C THR A 235 -10.56 -20.65 -19.08
N ILE A 236 -9.65 -21.47 -18.53
CA ILE A 236 -8.24 -21.59 -18.91
C ILE A 236 -7.93 -23.08 -19.09
N THR A 237 -7.17 -23.44 -20.13
CA THR A 237 -6.73 -24.83 -20.35
C THR A 237 -5.28 -25.04 -19.90
N LYS A 238 -4.44 -24.01 -20.06
CA LYS A 238 -3.01 -24.10 -19.77
C LYS A 238 -2.48 -22.81 -19.16
N ILE A 239 -1.61 -22.95 -18.16
CA ILE A 239 -0.85 -21.84 -17.54
C ILE A 239 0.62 -22.08 -17.84
N ASN A 240 1.28 -21.07 -18.39
CA ASN A 240 2.68 -21.10 -18.79
C ASN A 240 3.52 -20.33 -17.75
N GLY A 241 4.73 -19.93 -18.13
CA GLY A 241 5.67 -19.24 -17.25
C GLY A 241 5.15 -17.96 -16.59
N CYS A 242 5.83 -17.54 -15.53
CA CYS A 242 5.56 -16.26 -14.87
C CYS A 242 6.00 -15.11 -15.78
N VAL A 243 5.09 -14.17 -16.03
CA VAL A 243 5.35 -12.96 -16.84
C VAL A 243 6.05 -11.90 -15.98
N SER A 244 5.59 -11.71 -14.75
CA SER A 244 6.13 -10.69 -13.85
C SER A 244 5.90 -11.09 -12.39
N THR A 245 6.96 -11.02 -11.59
CA THR A 245 6.91 -11.18 -10.14
C THR A 245 6.90 -9.81 -9.47
N GLY A 246 5.77 -9.43 -8.86
CA GLY A 246 5.62 -8.16 -8.17
C GLY A 246 5.84 -8.26 -6.65
N LYS A 247 5.79 -7.12 -5.96
CA LYS A 247 5.82 -7.08 -4.48
C LYS A 247 4.59 -7.76 -3.87
N GLU A 248 3.44 -7.62 -4.52
CA GLU A 248 2.14 -8.01 -3.96
C GLU A 248 1.49 -9.21 -4.65
N ALA A 249 1.79 -9.41 -5.93
CA ALA A 249 1.22 -10.48 -6.73
C ALA A 249 2.23 -10.94 -7.80
N ASN A 250 2.05 -12.16 -8.27
CA ASN A 250 2.71 -12.67 -9.47
C ASN A 250 1.70 -12.76 -10.60
N ILE A 251 2.13 -12.46 -11.81
CA ILE A 251 1.33 -12.53 -13.03
C ILE A 251 1.83 -13.71 -13.86
N TYR A 252 0.92 -14.60 -14.25
CA TYR A 252 1.20 -15.75 -15.11
C TYR A 252 0.50 -15.59 -16.45
N TYR A 253 1.15 -16.02 -17.52
CA TYR A 253 0.53 -16.14 -18.83
C TYR A 253 -0.28 -17.43 -18.88
N ALA A 254 -1.48 -17.35 -19.43
CA ALA A 254 -2.38 -18.47 -19.56
C ALA A 254 -3.10 -18.43 -20.90
N GLU A 255 -3.45 -19.59 -21.42
CA GLU A 255 -4.14 -19.74 -22.69
C GLU A 255 -5.30 -20.71 -22.55
N ASN A 256 -6.29 -20.52 -23.43
CA ASN A 256 -7.38 -21.46 -23.62
C ASN A 256 -7.27 -22.01 -25.04
N GLU A 257 -6.83 -23.27 -25.14
CA GLU A 257 -6.56 -23.97 -26.41
C GLU A 257 -7.81 -24.09 -27.28
N GLU A 258 -9.00 -24.25 -26.68
CA GLU A 258 -10.26 -24.39 -27.42
C GLU A 258 -10.67 -23.08 -28.11
N THR A 259 -10.46 -21.95 -27.43
CA THR A 259 -10.86 -20.63 -27.94
C THR A 259 -9.70 -19.83 -28.52
N SER A 260 -8.47 -20.32 -28.39
CA SER A 260 -7.21 -19.62 -28.68
C SER A 260 -7.14 -18.22 -28.05
N LYS A 261 -7.78 -18.03 -26.89
CA LYS A 261 -7.75 -16.76 -26.14
C LYS A 261 -6.65 -16.79 -25.08
N GLU A 262 -6.02 -15.64 -24.92
CA GLU A 262 -4.90 -15.43 -23.99
C GLU A 262 -5.36 -14.64 -22.75
N PHE A 263 -4.82 -15.02 -21.59
CA PHE A 263 -5.22 -14.51 -20.28
C PHE A 263 -4.02 -14.22 -19.38
N ALA A 264 -4.14 -13.13 -18.60
CA ALA A 264 -3.24 -12.81 -17.50
C ALA A 264 -3.86 -13.32 -16.19
N VAL A 265 -3.14 -14.18 -15.48
CA VAL A 265 -3.57 -14.69 -14.17
C VAL A 265 -2.75 -14.00 -13.09
N LYS A 266 -3.35 -13.03 -12.41
CA LYS A 266 -2.77 -12.31 -11.28
C LYS A 266 -3.08 -13.06 -9.99
N ILE A 267 -2.06 -13.60 -9.33
CA ILE A 267 -2.17 -14.33 -8.06
C ILE A 267 -1.53 -13.50 -6.96
N TYR A 268 -2.33 -13.07 -5.98
CA TYR A 268 -1.82 -12.27 -4.85
C TYR A 268 -1.13 -13.13 -3.80
N LYS A 269 -0.04 -12.58 -3.23
CA LYS A 269 0.73 -13.19 -2.14
C LYS A 269 -0.10 -13.20 -0.86
N THR A 270 -0.37 -14.40 -0.33
CA THR A 270 -1.18 -14.57 0.89
C THR A 270 -0.35 -14.73 2.15
N SER A 271 0.79 -15.42 2.07
CA SER A 271 1.59 -15.82 3.25
C SER A 271 2.86 -14.98 3.45
N ILE A 272 3.38 -14.37 2.38
CA ILE A 272 4.59 -13.54 2.40
C ILE A 272 4.19 -12.12 2.03
N LEU A 273 3.76 -11.34 3.02
CA LEU A 273 3.37 -9.94 2.83
C LEU A 273 4.59 -9.04 3.03
N VAL A 274 5.21 -8.63 1.92
CA VAL A 274 6.34 -7.69 1.92
C VAL A 274 5.87 -6.23 2.16
N PHE A 275 4.63 -5.92 1.78
CA PHE A 275 4.06 -4.58 1.85
C PHE A 275 3.19 -4.42 3.11
N LYS A 276 3.67 -3.68 4.11
CA LYS A 276 2.99 -3.50 5.40
C LYS A 276 2.13 -2.23 5.49
N ASP A 277 2.39 -1.22 4.66
CA ASP A 277 1.79 0.11 4.77
C ASP A 277 0.47 0.24 3.98
N ARG A 278 -0.38 -0.77 4.11
CA ARG A 278 -1.61 -0.96 3.33
C ARG A 278 -2.79 -0.18 3.86
N THR A 279 -2.71 0.23 5.12
CA THR A 279 -3.79 0.82 5.90
C THR A 279 -4.30 2.11 5.26
N ARG A 280 -3.41 2.90 4.63
CA ARG A 280 -3.74 4.19 3.99
C ARG A 280 -4.67 4.10 2.79
N TYR A 281 -4.74 2.96 2.10
CA TYR A 281 -5.61 2.75 0.93
C TYR A 281 -6.95 2.10 1.28
N VAL A 282 -7.17 1.81 2.57
CA VAL A 282 -8.30 1.02 3.07
C VAL A 282 -9.06 1.78 4.17
N VAL A 283 -8.39 2.64 4.94
CA VAL A 283 -9.00 3.50 5.95
C VAL A 283 -9.90 4.54 5.30
N GLY A 284 -11.17 4.62 5.72
CA GLY A 284 -12.16 5.50 5.12
C GLY A 284 -12.89 4.89 3.91
N GLU A 285 -12.54 3.67 3.51
CA GLU A 285 -13.29 2.95 2.47
C GLU A 285 -14.49 2.21 3.10
N HIS A 286 -15.69 2.75 2.91
CA HIS A 286 -16.96 2.21 3.43
C HIS A 286 -17.14 0.70 3.13
N ARG A 287 -16.60 0.23 2.01
CA ARG A 287 -16.74 -1.15 1.51
C ARG A 287 -15.92 -2.19 2.28
N PHE A 288 -14.91 -1.77 3.04
CA PHE A 288 -14.12 -2.70 3.87
C PHE A 288 -14.66 -2.82 5.31
N GLY A 289 -15.70 -2.04 5.65
CA GLY A 289 -16.30 -1.99 6.99
C GLY A 289 -15.35 -1.46 8.06
N GLU A 290 -15.89 -1.14 9.23
CA GLU A 290 -15.11 -0.66 10.38
C GLU A 290 -14.14 -1.72 10.93
N ARG A 291 -14.41 -3.01 10.67
CA ARG A 291 -13.64 -4.14 11.20
C ARG A 291 -12.78 -4.76 10.11
N GLN A 292 -11.61 -4.18 9.88
CA GLN A 292 -10.57 -4.79 9.06
C GLN A 292 -10.20 -6.18 9.61
N SER A 293 -10.23 -7.19 8.75
CA SER A 293 -9.80 -8.52 9.14
C SER A 293 -8.29 -8.54 9.36
N LYS A 294 -7.85 -8.82 10.58
CA LYS A 294 -6.43 -9.07 10.90
C LYS A 294 -5.85 -10.29 10.17
N ASN A 295 -6.69 -11.10 9.52
CA ASN A 295 -6.26 -12.28 8.78
C ASN A 295 -5.74 -11.88 7.38
N PRO A 296 -4.45 -12.11 7.08
CA PRO A 296 -3.84 -11.69 5.82
C PRO A 296 -4.53 -12.30 4.59
N ARG A 297 -5.10 -13.50 4.72
CA ARG A 297 -5.81 -14.17 3.60
C ARG A 297 -7.13 -13.49 3.26
N GLN A 298 -7.88 -13.09 4.28
CA GLN A 298 -9.14 -12.38 4.08
C GLN A 298 -8.88 -10.98 3.53
N MET A 299 -7.87 -10.29 4.06
CA MET A 299 -7.43 -9.01 3.53
C MET A 299 -7.06 -9.10 2.05
N VAL A 300 -6.24 -10.08 1.67
CA VAL A 300 -5.82 -10.29 0.26
C VAL A 300 -7.01 -10.63 -0.64
N LYS A 301 -7.98 -11.41 -0.15
CA LYS A 301 -9.23 -11.66 -0.87
C LYS A 301 -9.99 -10.37 -1.14
N ASN A 302 -10.18 -9.52 -0.12
CA ASN A 302 -10.87 -8.24 -0.26
C ASN A 302 -10.14 -7.31 -1.26
N TRP A 303 -8.81 -7.36 -1.28
CA TRP A 303 -8.00 -6.61 -2.26
C TRP A 303 -8.22 -7.10 -3.70
N ALA A 304 -8.23 -8.42 -3.91
CA ALA A 304 -8.52 -8.99 -5.21
C ALA A 304 -9.96 -8.69 -5.68
N GLU A 305 -10.93 -8.69 -4.75
CA GLU A 305 -12.31 -8.26 -5.00
C GLU A 305 -12.40 -6.77 -5.35
N LYS A 306 -11.64 -5.92 -4.67
CA LYS A 306 -11.52 -4.48 -4.96
C LYS A 306 -10.97 -4.26 -6.37
N GLU A 307 -9.85 -4.89 -6.72
CA GLU A 307 -9.25 -4.73 -8.06
C GLU A 307 -10.21 -5.21 -9.16
N PHE A 308 -10.84 -6.37 -8.99
CA PHE A 308 -11.82 -6.88 -9.96
C PHE A 308 -13.00 -5.91 -10.17
N ARG A 309 -13.51 -5.30 -9.09
CA ARG A 309 -14.59 -4.32 -9.17
C ARG A 309 -14.13 -3.03 -9.85
N ASN A 310 -12.95 -2.53 -9.51
CA ASN A 310 -12.39 -1.32 -10.10
C ASN A 310 -12.12 -1.53 -11.60
N LEU A 311 -11.52 -2.67 -12.00
CA LEU A 311 -11.37 -3.02 -13.42
C LEU A 311 -12.70 -3.11 -14.16
N LYS A 312 -13.76 -3.63 -13.52
CA LYS A 312 -15.10 -3.64 -14.14
C LYS A 312 -15.64 -2.22 -14.36
N ARG A 313 -15.43 -1.31 -13.40
CA ARG A 313 -15.83 0.11 -13.51
C ARG A 313 -15.08 0.81 -14.63
N LEU A 314 -13.79 0.54 -14.77
CA LEU A 314 -12.97 1.07 -15.87
C LEU A 314 -13.45 0.52 -17.21
N TYR A 315 -13.52 -0.81 -17.34
CA TYR A 315 -13.91 -1.48 -18.58
C TYR A 315 -15.33 -1.12 -19.04
N SER A 316 -16.23 -0.72 -18.14
CA SER A 316 -17.57 -0.25 -18.53
C SER A 316 -17.58 1.13 -19.19
N GLN A 317 -16.51 1.92 -19.08
CA GLN A 317 -16.45 3.24 -19.70
C GLN A 317 -15.87 3.14 -21.12
N PRO A 318 -16.50 3.77 -22.13
CA PRO A 318 -16.05 3.69 -23.52
C PRO A 318 -14.75 4.46 -23.79
N LEU A 319 -14.45 5.47 -22.96
CA LEU A 319 -13.33 6.39 -23.14
C LEU A 319 -12.04 5.91 -22.46
N ILE A 320 -12.05 4.81 -21.70
CA ILE A 320 -10.85 4.29 -21.02
C ILE A 320 -10.55 2.87 -21.48
N ASN A 321 -9.28 2.56 -21.67
CA ASN A 321 -8.86 1.20 -21.98
C ASN A 321 -8.28 0.57 -20.72
N SER A 322 -8.77 -0.62 -20.37
CA SER A 322 -8.26 -1.44 -19.28
C SER A 322 -8.43 -2.91 -19.65
N PRO A 323 -7.56 -3.81 -19.18
CA PRO A 323 -7.72 -5.25 -19.42
C PRO A 323 -9.08 -5.74 -18.94
N LYS A 324 -9.80 -6.50 -19.78
CA LYS A 324 -11.11 -7.02 -19.40
C LYS A 324 -11.00 -7.99 -18.21
N PRO A 325 -11.68 -7.75 -17.08
CA PRO A 325 -11.74 -8.70 -15.98
C PRO A 325 -12.69 -9.86 -16.32
N ILE A 326 -12.24 -11.11 -16.16
CA ILE A 326 -12.98 -12.31 -16.60
C ILE A 326 -13.55 -13.06 -15.41
N GLU A 327 -12.68 -13.54 -14.53
CA GLU A 327 -13.07 -14.37 -13.39
C GLU A 327 -12.20 -14.03 -12.19
N LEU A 328 -12.84 -13.97 -11.02
CA LEU A 328 -12.16 -13.82 -9.73
C LEU A 328 -12.49 -15.03 -8.86
N ARG A 329 -11.46 -15.66 -8.29
CA ARG A 329 -11.58 -16.74 -7.31
C ARG A 329 -10.63 -16.48 -6.14
N GLU A 330 -11.18 -15.99 -5.04
CA GLU A 330 -10.44 -15.68 -3.80
C GLU A 330 -9.28 -14.72 -4.07
N ASN A 331 -8.04 -15.20 -4.13
CA ASN A 331 -6.83 -14.41 -4.38
C ASN A 331 -6.28 -14.56 -5.82
N ILE A 332 -7.10 -15.05 -6.75
CA ILE A 332 -6.72 -15.27 -8.15
C ILE A 332 -7.66 -14.45 -9.04
N LEU A 333 -7.08 -13.50 -9.76
CA LEU A 333 -7.76 -12.65 -10.72
C LEU A 333 -7.33 -13.04 -12.14
N VAL A 334 -8.30 -13.45 -12.96
CA VAL A 334 -8.11 -13.74 -14.39
C VAL A 334 -8.62 -12.54 -15.19
N MET A 335 -7.75 -11.97 -16.02
CA MET A 335 -8.06 -10.85 -16.90
C MET A 335 -7.48 -11.07 -18.29
N GLU A 336 -7.91 -10.26 -19.25
CA GLU A 336 -7.40 -10.27 -20.62
C GLU A 336 -5.89 -10.03 -20.66
N TYR A 337 -5.21 -10.79 -21.51
CA TYR A 337 -3.78 -10.60 -21.79
C TYR A 337 -3.59 -9.69 -23.00
N LEU A 338 -2.85 -8.60 -22.82
CA LEU A 338 -2.54 -7.66 -23.89
C LEU A 338 -1.25 -8.11 -24.60
N THR A 339 -1.36 -8.76 -25.75
CA THR A 339 -0.23 -9.25 -26.55
C THR A 339 -0.11 -8.55 -27.89
N LYS A 340 1.11 -8.41 -28.42
CA LYS A 340 1.36 -8.06 -29.84
C LYS A 340 1.47 -9.29 -30.75
N GLY A 341 1.23 -10.49 -30.20
CA GLY A 341 1.36 -11.78 -30.85
C GLY A 341 2.44 -12.67 -30.23
N LYS A 342 2.35 -13.98 -30.47
CA LYS A 342 3.28 -15.03 -29.98
C LYS A 342 3.40 -15.12 -28.44
N GLY A 343 2.39 -14.68 -27.69
CA GLY A 343 2.38 -14.70 -26.23
C GLY A 343 3.28 -13.65 -25.56
N GLU A 344 3.90 -12.73 -26.33
CA GLU A 344 4.71 -11.66 -25.75
C GLU A 344 3.82 -10.55 -25.19
N PRO A 345 4.06 -10.08 -23.95
CA PRO A 345 3.26 -9.01 -23.37
C PRO A 345 3.54 -7.68 -24.09
N SER A 346 2.51 -6.87 -24.23
CA SER A 346 2.67 -5.50 -24.71
C SER A 346 3.56 -4.68 -23.76
N PRO A 347 4.41 -3.78 -24.29
CA PRO A 347 5.36 -3.05 -23.47
C PRO A 347 4.64 -2.08 -22.52
N LYS A 348 5.21 -1.92 -21.32
CA LYS A 348 4.82 -0.84 -20.40
C LYS A 348 5.21 0.51 -21.00
N LEU A 349 4.55 1.59 -20.59
CA LEU A 349 4.87 2.94 -21.06
C LEU A 349 6.35 3.30 -20.81
N ARG A 350 6.90 2.86 -19.68
CA ARG A 350 8.34 3.00 -19.37
C ARG A 350 9.26 2.42 -20.44
N ASP A 351 8.92 1.22 -20.92
CA ASP A 351 9.76 0.43 -21.83
C ASP A 351 9.37 0.67 -23.30
N HIS A 352 8.39 1.55 -23.54
CA HIS A 352 7.92 1.90 -24.86
C HIS A 352 8.93 2.80 -25.58
N SER A 353 9.29 2.41 -26.81
CA SER A 353 10.18 3.20 -27.67
C SER A 353 9.36 4.20 -28.47
N PHE A 354 9.41 5.46 -28.06
CA PHE A 354 8.76 6.56 -28.77
C PHE A 354 9.51 6.90 -30.06
N SER A 355 8.75 7.11 -31.13
CA SER A 355 9.25 7.46 -32.46
C SER A 355 9.57 8.96 -32.54
N ASP A 356 8.61 9.80 -32.14
CA ASP A 356 8.66 11.25 -32.30
C ASP A 356 8.23 12.01 -31.03
N MET A 357 8.61 13.29 -30.95
CA MET A 357 8.15 14.19 -29.87
C MET A 357 6.62 14.33 -29.82
N ASN A 358 5.96 14.31 -30.98
CA ASN A 358 4.51 14.39 -31.07
C ASN A 358 3.82 13.15 -30.45
N GLU A 359 4.43 11.97 -30.58
CA GLU A 359 3.91 10.74 -29.98
C GLU A 359 4.00 10.79 -28.44
N ILE A 360 5.07 11.39 -27.92
CA ILE A 360 5.22 11.56 -26.47
C ILE A 360 4.17 12.56 -25.93
N VAL A 361 3.97 13.69 -26.62
CA VAL A 361 2.91 14.65 -26.26
C VAL A 361 1.53 13.98 -26.33
N HIS A 362 1.30 13.16 -27.35
CA HIS A 362 0.06 12.39 -27.47
C HIS A 362 -0.19 11.47 -26.27
N TYR A 363 0.81 10.68 -25.85
CA TYR A 363 0.68 9.82 -24.67
C TYR A 363 0.57 10.60 -23.36
N TYR A 364 1.23 11.76 -23.25
CA TYR A 364 1.07 12.64 -22.10
C TYR A 364 -0.38 13.15 -21.98
N HIS A 365 -0.93 13.68 -23.07
CA HIS A 365 -2.33 14.10 -23.14
C HIS A 365 -3.29 12.95 -22.89
N GLU A 366 -3.04 11.76 -23.47
CA GLU A 366 -3.87 10.58 -23.22
C GLU A 366 -3.86 10.18 -21.73
N MET A 367 -2.72 10.31 -21.04
CA MET A 367 -2.61 10.01 -19.62
C MET A 367 -3.37 11.02 -18.75
N LEU A 368 -3.32 12.31 -19.07
CA LEU A 368 -4.11 13.34 -18.37
C LEU A 368 -5.62 13.16 -18.58
N VAL A 369 -6.02 12.87 -19.82
CA VAL A 369 -7.42 12.56 -20.15
C VAL A 369 -7.89 11.31 -19.41
N LEU A 370 -7.04 10.28 -19.32
CA LEU A 370 -7.31 9.07 -18.56
C LEU A 370 -7.56 9.38 -17.07
N MET A 371 -6.72 10.22 -16.45
CA MET A 371 -6.91 10.65 -15.05
C MET A 371 -8.25 11.35 -14.85
N ARG A 372 -8.62 12.25 -15.77
CA ARG A 372 -9.92 12.94 -15.74
C ARG A 372 -11.09 11.97 -15.83
N ILE A 373 -11.06 11.03 -16.78
CA ILE A 373 -12.13 10.04 -16.97
C ILE A 373 -12.23 9.12 -15.74
N MET A 374 -11.10 8.70 -15.16
CA MET A 374 -11.08 7.93 -13.92
C MET A 374 -11.77 8.69 -12.79
N PHE A 375 -11.45 9.97 -12.60
CA PHE A 375 -12.01 10.78 -11.53
C PHE A 375 -13.51 11.08 -11.74
N GLN A 376 -13.87 11.63 -12.90
CA GLN A 376 -15.22 12.14 -13.19
C GLN A 376 -16.23 11.02 -13.44
N ARG A 377 -15.87 10.04 -14.28
CA ARG A 377 -16.80 9.02 -14.77
C ARG A 377 -16.70 7.73 -13.97
N CYS A 378 -15.48 7.27 -13.74
CA CYS A 378 -15.27 6.04 -12.96
C CYS A 378 -15.42 6.28 -11.47
N ARG A 379 -15.41 7.53 -10.98
CA ARG A 379 -15.36 7.88 -9.54
C ARG A 379 -14.23 7.16 -8.82
N LEU A 380 -13.03 7.19 -9.41
CA LEU A 380 -11.82 6.54 -8.90
C LEU A 380 -10.59 7.44 -9.07
N VAL A 381 -9.75 7.48 -8.04
CA VAL A 381 -8.37 7.96 -8.09
C VAL A 381 -7.46 6.73 -8.12
N HIS A 382 -6.46 6.70 -9.01
CA HIS A 382 -5.62 5.50 -9.15
C HIS A 382 -4.76 5.25 -7.90
N ALA A 383 -4.21 6.32 -7.31
CA ALA A 383 -3.39 6.35 -6.09
C ALA A 383 -1.99 5.72 -6.19
N ASP A 384 -1.62 5.28 -7.38
CA ASP A 384 -0.28 4.77 -7.71
C ASP A 384 -0.06 4.87 -9.24
N LEU A 385 -0.61 5.90 -9.89
CA LEU A 385 -0.49 6.03 -11.35
C LEU A 385 0.96 6.41 -11.71
N SER A 386 1.55 5.63 -12.62
CA SER A 386 2.91 5.83 -13.12
C SER A 386 3.10 5.14 -14.47
N GLU A 387 4.27 5.33 -15.07
CA GLU A 387 4.70 4.66 -16.29
C GLU A 387 4.81 3.13 -16.16
N TYR A 388 4.85 2.62 -14.92
CA TYR A 388 4.93 1.19 -14.62
C TYR A 388 3.56 0.50 -14.64
N ASN A 389 2.49 1.28 -14.46
CA ASN A 389 1.09 0.83 -14.30
C ASN A 389 0.23 1.16 -15.54
N THR A 390 0.89 1.50 -16.65
CA THR A 390 0.28 1.71 -17.96
C THR A 390 0.98 0.88 -19.03
N ILE A 391 0.21 0.30 -19.96
CA ILE A 391 0.66 -0.51 -21.09
C ILE A 391 0.33 0.22 -22.39
N VAL A 392 1.24 0.18 -23.36
CA VAL A 392 1.00 0.67 -24.71
C VAL A 392 0.69 -0.50 -25.63
N HIS A 393 -0.57 -0.60 -26.05
CA HIS A 393 -1.06 -1.67 -26.92
C HIS A 393 -1.86 -1.08 -28.08
N ASP A 394 -1.51 -1.45 -29.31
CA ASP A 394 -2.12 -0.93 -30.55
C ASP A 394 -2.25 0.60 -30.59
N SER A 395 -1.16 1.27 -30.24
CA SER A 395 -1.05 2.73 -30.14
C SER A 395 -1.99 3.40 -29.14
N LYS A 396 -2.61 2.64 -28.23
CA LYS A 396 -3.48 3.14 -27.16
C LYS A 396 -2.90 2.86 -25.79
N LEU A 397 -3.18 3.75 -24.84
CA LEU A 397 -2.81 3.56 -23.44
C LEU A 397 -3.86 2.69 -22.71
N PHE A 398 -3.39 1.65 -22.04
CA PHE A 398 -4.18 0.79 -21.15
C PHE A 398 -3.72 0.95 -19.71
N VAL A 399 -4.65 1.24 -18.79
CA VAL A 399 -4.37 1.32 -17.36
C VAL A 399 -4.65 -0.03 -16.68
N PHE A 400 -3.78 -0.42 -15.76
CA PHE A 400 -3.92 -1.66 -14.99
C PHE A 400 -3.39 -1.47 -13.56
N ASP A 401 -3.56 -2.49 -12.71
CA ASP A 401 -3.17 -2.47 -11.30
C ASP A 401 -3.93 -1.46 -10.42
N VAL A 402 -5.26 -1.48 -10.52
CA VAL A 402 -6.18 -0.64 -9.73
C VAL A 402 -6.56 -1.25 -8.37
N SER A 403 -5.64 -2.00 -7.77
CA SER A 403 -5.81 -2.59 -6.44
C SER A 403 -5.83 -1.54 -5.34
N GLN A 404 -4.99 -0.50 -5.47
CA GLN A 404 -4.83 0.57 -4.49
C GLN A 404 -5.75 1.77 -4.73
N SER A 405 -6.49 1.77 -5.85
CA SER A 405 -7.35 2.88 -6.24
C SER A 405 -8.45 3.16 -5.22
N VAL A 406 -8.69 4.44 -4.94
CA VAL A 406 -9.64 4.92 -3.94
C VAL A 406 -10.78 5.71 -4.60
N GLU A 407 -11.88 5.88 -3.89
CA GLU A 407 -12.97 6.74 -4.34
C GLU A 407 -12.65 8.21 -3.99
N PRO A 408 -13.19 9.20 -4.74
CA PRO A 408 -12.98 10.63 -4.46
C PRO A 408 -13.36 11.07 -3.04
N ASP A 409 -14.29 10.35 -2.40
CA ASP A 409 -14.77 10.64 -1.05
C ASP A 409 -13.80 10.19 0.04
N HIS A 410 -12.75 9.44 -0.32
CA HIS A 410 -11.72 8.99 0.61
C HIS A 410 -10.95 10.20 1.18
N PRO A 411 -10.60 10.22 2.49
CA PRO A 411 -9.96 11.39 3.12
C PRO A 411 -8.64 11.79 2.43
N MET A 412 -7.85 10.81 1.99
CA MET A 412 -6.60 11.04 1.27
C MET A 412 -6.73 11.05 -0.27
N ALA A 413 -7.95 11.06 -0.83
CA ALA A 413 -8.13 10.97 -2.29
C ALA A 413 -7.39 12.07 -3.06
N MET A 414 -7.44 13.30 -2.54
CA MET A 414 -6.81 14.46 -3.17
C MET A 414 -5.28 14.40 -3.08
N ASP A 415 -4.74 13.87 -1.97
CA ASP A 415 -3.30 13.65 -1.81
C ASP A 415 -2.77 12.62 -2.82
N PHE A 416 -3.52 11.52 -2.97
CA PHE A 416 -3.21 10.49 -3.96
C PHE A 416 -3.28 11.03 -5.39
N LEU A 417 -4.29 11.85 -5.70
CA LEU A 417 -4.40 12.46 -7.03
C LEU A 417 -3.22 13.41 -7.31
N ARG A 418 -2.79 14.21 -6.33
CA ARG A 418 -1.60 15.07 -6.47
C ARG A 418 -0.33 14.25 -6.71
N MET A 419 -0.16 13.15 -6.00
CA MET A 419 0.97 12.25 -6.22
C MET A 419 0.93 11.61 -7.61
N ASP A 420 -0.23 11.18 -8.08
CA ASP A 420 -0.42 10.64 -9.43
C ASP A 420 -0.01 11.69 -10.49
N ILE A 421 -0.46 12.95 -10.35
CA ILE A 421 -0.12 14.06 -11.26
C ILE A 421 1.40 14.30 -11.27
N LYS A 422 2.02 14.34 -10.08
CA LYS A 422 3.47 14.52 -9.94
C LYS A 422 4.23 13.40 -10.63
N ASN A 423 3.85 12.14 -10.41
CA ASN A 423 4.50 10.99 -11.02
C ASN A 423 4.42 11.02 -12.55
N VAL A 424 3.24 11.38 -13.08
CA VAL A 424 3.00 11.58 -14.52
C VAL A 424 3.92 12.68 -15.06
N ASN A 425 3.91 13.86 -14.45
CA ASN A 425 4.76 14.99 -14.87
C ASN A 425 6.24 14.66 -14.79
N ASP A 426 6.70 14.04 -13.69
CA ASP A 426 8.09 13.63 -13.48
C ASP A 426 8.56 12.64 -14.56
N PHE A 427 7.70 11.73 -15.01
CA PHE A 427 8.05 10.80 -16.09
C PHE A 427 8.29 11.53 -17.42
N PHE A 428 7.32 12.33 -17.87
CA PHE A 428 7.41 13.01 -19.16
C PHE A 428 8.45 14.13 -19.18
N ASN A 429 8.68 14.81 -18.04
CA ASN A 429 9.73 15.79 -17.88
C ASN A 429 11.13 15.12 -17.91
N ARG A 430 11.37 14.07 -17.11
CA ARG A 430 12.70 13.42 -16.99
C ARG A 430 13.14 12.72 -18.27
N ILE A 431 12.27 11.93 -18.90
CA ILE A 431 12.70 11.07 -20.01
C ILE A 431 12.90 11.88 -21.29
N LYS A 432 12.09 12.93 -21.51
CA LYS A 432 11.93 13.52 -22.84
C LYS A 432 12.06 15.03 -22.93
N LYS A 433 12.29 15.75 -21.81
CA LYS A 433 12.46 17.22 -21.77
C LYS A 433 11.30 17.97 -22.46
N ILE A 434 10.08 17.45 -22.32
CA ILE A 434 8.88 18.14 -22.77
C ILE A 434 8.46 19.10 -21.68
N ASN A 435 8.02 20.29 -22.07
CA ASN A 435 7.39 21.21 -21.14
C ASN A 435 6.06 20.61 -20.69
N VAL A 436 5.94 20.36 -19.39
CA VAL A 436 4.72 19.84 -18.76
C VAL A 436 3.82 20.99 -18.33
N TYR A 437 2.56 20.69 -18.05
CA TYR A 437 1.64 21.66 -17.42
C TYR A 437 1.92 21.75 -15.92
N ALA A 438 1.58 22.91 -15.32
CA ALA A 438 1.66 23.09 -13.87
C ALA A 438 0.77 22.06 -13.14
N GLU A 439 1.23 21.56 -11.98
CA GLU A 439 0.52 20.49 -11.26
C GLU A 439 -0.88 20.95 -10.83
N ARG A 440 -1.01 22.23 -10.44
CA ARG A 440 -2.27 22.86 -10.06
C ARG A 440 -3.28 22.91 -11.22
N ASP A 441 -2.83 23.21 -12.43
CA ASP A 441 -3.71 23.30 -13.60
C ASP A 441 -4.20 21.92 -14.03
N ILE A 442 -3.35 20.90 -13.95
CA ILE A 442 -3.75 19.51 -14.17
C ILE A 442 -4.76 19.08 -13.11
N PHE A 443 -4.52 19.42 -11.85
CA PHE A 443 -5.45 19.08 -10.76
C PHE A 443 -6.82 19.72 -10.98
N LYS A 444 -6.85 21.01 -11.36
CA LYS A 444 -8.08 21.70 -11.73
C LYS A 444 -8.74 21.06 -12.96
N PHE A 445 -7.96 20.70 -13.96
CA PHE A 445 -8.45 19.97 -15.14
C PHE A 445 -9.06 18.63 -14.78
N VAL A 446 -8.56 17.88 -13.80
CA VAL A 446 -9.12 16.58 -13.42
C VAL A 446 -10.43 16.74 -12.66
N ILE A 447 -10.52 17.69 -11.73
CA ILE A 447 -11.63 17.78 -10.76
C ILE A 447 -12.79 18.64 -11.23
N THR A 448 -12.54 19.64 -12.08
CA THR A 448 -13.61 20.56 -12.53
C THR A 448 -14.66 19.79 -13.35
N PRO A 449 -15.96 19.88 -13.04
CA PRO A 449 -17.01 19.24 -13.82
C PRO A 449 -16.98 19.65 -15.31
N ASP A 450 -17.39 18.74 -16.20
CA ASP A 450 -17.38 18.96 -17.66
C ASP A 450 -18.12 20.25 -18.05
N GLU A 451 -19.26 20.54 -17.40
CA GLU A 451 -20.10 21.70 -17.69
C GLU A 451 -19.41 23.05 -17.49
N ILE A 452 -18.50 23.11 -16.51
CA ILE A 452 -17.75 24.32 -16.17
C ILE A 452 -16.50 24.40 -17.03
N LEU A 453 -15.79 23.28 -17.17
CA LEU A 453 -14.51 23.22 -17.87
C LEU A 453 -14.66 23.57 -19.36
N LEU A 454 -15.68 23.02 -20.02
CA LEU A 454 -15.91 23.16 -21.46
C LEU A 454 -16.85 24.34 -21.80
N LYS A 455 -17.16 25.19 -20.81
CA LYS A 455 -18.05 26.34 -20.99
C LYS A 455 -17.43 27.33 -21.99
N GLY A 456 -18.08 27.49 -23.15
CA GLY A 456 -17.66 28.43 -24.19
C GLY A 456 -16.79 27.82 -25.30
N MET A 457 -16.50 26.52 -25.24
CA MET A 457 -15.82 25.81 -26.33
C MET A 457 -16.84 25.49 -27.44
N SER A 458 -16.62 26.03 -28.64
CA SER A 458 -17.58 25.92 -29.76
C SER A 458 -17.84 24.48 -30.22
N THR A 459 -16.89 23.58 -29.96
CA THR A 459 -16.92 22.17 -30.36
C THR A 459 -17.79 21.32 -29.44
N TRP A 460 -18.09 21.77 -28.22
CA TRP A 460 -18.83 20.99 -27.24
C TRP A 460 -20.29 21.43 -27.12
N VAL A 461 -21.21 20.47 -27.26
CA VAL A 461 -22.63 20.64 -27.00
C VAL A 461 -22.95 20.04 -25.63
N LYS A 462 -23.63 20.81 -24.76
CA LYS A 462 -23.96 20.42 -23.37
C LYS A 462 -24.63 19.05 -23.21
N THR A 463 -25.30 18.56 -24.24
CA THR A 463 -26.03 17.29 -24.25
C THR A 463 -25.17 16.08 -24.64
N GLU A 464 -23.93 16.28 -25.09
CA GLU A 464 -23.05 15.21 -25.56
C GLU A 464 -21.88 14.97 -24.60
N GLU A 465 -21.50 13.70 -24.45
CA GLU A 465 -20.34 13.33 -23.66
C GLU A 465 -19.05 13.83 -24.35
N PRO A 466 -18.11 14.45 -23.60
CA PRO A 466 -16.89 14.95 -24.19
C PRO A 466 -16.04 13.79 -24.73
N THR A 467 -15.70 13.87 -26.01
CA THR A 467 -14.77 12.92 -26.63
C THR A 467 -13.34 13.18 -26.15
N LYS A 468 -12.45 12.18 -26.27
CA LYS A 468 -11.02 12.36 -25.97
C LYS A 468 -10.43 13.55 -26.73
N GLU A 469 -10.85 13.75 -27.98
CA GLU A 469 -10.37 14.80 -28.87
C GLU A 469 -10.66 16.21 -28.32
N ILE A 470 -11.88 16.46 -27.84
CA ILE A 470 -12.27 17.75 -27.23
C ILE A 470 -11.41 18.04 -25.99
N LEU A 471 -11.17 17.01 -25.16
CA LEU A 471 -10.34 17.16 -23.96
C LEU A 471 -8.88 17.42 -24.30
N THR A 472 -8.35 16.78 -25.35
CA THR A 472 -6.99 17.06 -25.83
C THR A 472 -6.85 18.44 -26.45
N GLU A 473 -7.88 18.92 -27.16
CA GLU A 473 -7.93 20.29 -27.69
C GLU A 473 -7.89 21.30 -26.54
N PHE A 474 -8.66 21.08 -25.46
CA PHE A 474 -8.62 21.92 -24.28
C PHE A 474 -7.22 21.95 -23.63
N LEU A 475 -6.57 20.80 -23.47
CA LEU A 475 -5.19 20.74 -22.95
C LEU A 475 -4.22 21.55 -23.81
N SER A 476 -4.40 21.58 -25.13
CA SER A 476 -3.56 22.39 -26.02
C SER A 476 -3.69 23.90 -25.81
N THR A 477 -4.79 24.37 -25.21
CA THR A 477 -5.00 25.79 -24.87
C THR A 477 -4.37 26.21 -23.53
N MET A 478 -3.98 25.25 -22.70
CA MET A 478 -3.35 25.53 -21.40
C MET A 478 -1.91 26.02 -21.53
N ASN A 479 -1.49 26.83 -20.55
CA ASN A 479 -0.12 27.32 -20.48
C ASN A 479 0.82 26.22 -19.97
N LEU A 480 1.96 26.09 -20.64
CA LEU A 480 3.04 25.18 -20.24
C LEU A 480 3.90 25.85 -19.16
N LYS A 481 4.53 25.03 -18.32
CA LYS A 481 5.48 25.49 -17.30
C LYS A 481 6.68 26.18 -17.97
N THR A 482 6.99 27.41 -17.55
CA THR A 482 8.06 28.22 -18.16
C THR A 482 9.01 28.88 -17.17
N SER A 483 8.66 28.95 -15.87
CA SER A 483 9.42 29.71 -14.87
C SER A 483 9.74 28.91 -13.60
N ASP A 484 10.80 29.31 -12.89
CA ASP A 484 11.13 28.77 -11.55
C ASP A 484 10.02 29.08 -10.52
N ASP A 485 9.24 30.15 -10.75
CA ASP A 485 8.08 30.51 -9.91
C ASP A 485 6.99 29.43 -9.95
N ASP A 486 6.79 28.78 -11.10
CA ASP A 486 5.83 27.67 -11.23
C ASP A 486 6.26 26.44 -10.41
N GLU A 487 7.57 26.20 -10.26
CA GLU A 487 8.08 25.11 -9.44
C GLU A 487 7.91 25.36 -7.94
N PHE A 488 8.13 26.60 -7.50
CA PHE A 488 7.78 27.03 -6.15
C PHE A 488 6.27 26.89 -5.89
N ASN A 489 5.43 27.30 -6.84
CA ASN A 489 3.98 27.16 -6.72
C ASN A 489 3.51 25.70 -6.66
N ASP A 490 4.14 24.79 -7.40
CA ASP A 490 3.89 23.35 -7.33
C ASP A 490 4.29 22.78 -5.94
N GLU A 491 5.42 23.22 -5.37
CA GLU A 491 5.82 22.85 -3.99
C GLU A 491 4.82 23.31 -2.94
N VAL A 492 4.40 24.58 -3.02
CA VAL A 492 3.36 25.13 -2.14
C VAL A 492 2.08 24.31 -2.29
N PHE A 493 1.64 24.04 -3.53
CA PHE A 493 0.45 23.26 -3.82
C PHE A 493 0.51 21.83 -3.25
N ARG A 494 1.68 21.19 -3.24
CA ARG A 494 1.89 19.87 -2.62
C ARG A 494 1.83 19.90 -1.09
N SER A 495 2.21 21.02 -0.48
CA SER A 495 2.15 21.21 0.97
C SER A 495 0.75 21.54 1.51
N LEU A 496 -0.16 22.04 0.65
CA LEU A 496 -1.53 22.36 1.06
C LEU A 496 -2.29 21.11 1.52
N HIS A 497 -3.04 21.22 2.61
CA HIS A 497 -3.93 20.16 3.05
C HIS A 497 -5.34 20.43 2.51
N LEU A 498 -5.75 19.64 1.50
CA LEU A 498 -7.05 19.78 0.86
C LEU A 498 -8.03 18.79 1.47
N VAL A 499 -9.03 19.31 2.18
CA VAL A 499 -10.11 18.50 2.71
C VAL A 499 -11.13 18.21 1.61
N SER A 500 -11.46 16.93 1.39
CA SER A 500 -12.43 16.50 0.38
C SER A 500 -13.89 16.73 0.78
N SER A 501 -14.22 16.63 2.07
CA SER A 501 -15.58 16.81 2.62
C SER A 501 -15.55 17.40 4.02
N LEU A 502 -16.48 18.31 4.31
CA LEU A 502 -16.69 18.93 5.62
C LEU A 502 -16.99 17.90 6.73
N HIS A 503 -17.45 16.71 6.37
CA HIS A 503 -17.85 15.67 7.33
C HIS A 503 -16.67 14.91 7.97
N ASN A 504 -15.48 14.96 7.37
CA ASN A 504 -14.28 14.23 7.83
C ASN A 504 -13.23 15.15 8.47
N ILE A 505 -13.61 16.36 8.87
CA ILE A 505 -12.71 17.31 9.51
C ILE A 505 -12.69 17.03 11.01
N ASP A 506 -11.51 16.77 11.58
CA ASP A 506 -11.31 16.73 13.03
C ASP A 506 -11.73 18.08 13.64
N GLU A 507 -12.35 18.10 14.82
CA GLU A 507 -12.86 19.33 15.48
C GLU A 507 -11.81 20.47 15.57
N ARG A 508 -10.53 20.11 15.64
CA ARG A 508 -9.40 21.05 15.66
C ARG A 508 -9.17 21.75 14.32
N ASP A 509 -9.34 21.03 13.21
CA ASP A 509 -9.18 21.59 11.87
C ASP A 509 -10.47 22.30 11.42
N PHE A 510 -11.62 21.94 12.01
CA PHE A 510 -12.87 22.69 11.82
C PHE A 510 -12.74 24.13 12.33
N ASN A 511 -12.10 24.32 13.49
CA ASN A 511 -11.83 25.66 14.03
C ASN A 511 -10.86 26.48 13.16
N LYS A 512 -9.89 25.84 12.51
CA LYS A 512 -8.99 26.52 11.55
C LYS A 512 -9.72 26.86 10.25
N PHE A 513 -10.61 25.99 9.79
CA PHE A 513 -11.49 26.23 8.65
C PHE A 513 -12.43 27.42 8.91
N THR A 514 -13.10 27.47 10.07
CA THR A 514 -13.96 28.61 10.44
C THR A 514 -13.19 29.93 10.54
N ASN A 515 -11.91 29.87 10.88
CA ASN A 515 -11.03 31.04 10.95
C ASN A 515 -10.47 31.48 9.59
N GLY A 516 -10.71 30.72 8.52
CA GLY A 516 -10.21 31.01 7.17
C GLY A 516 -8.77 30.60 6.90
N ASP A 517 -8.17 29.76 7.77
CA ASP A 517 -6.78 29.28 7.63
C ASP A 517 -6.67 28.03 6.75
N ILE A 518 -7.78 27.45 6.28
CA ILE A 518 -7.83 26.27 5.40
C ILE A 518 -8.64 26.62 4.14
N ASP A 519 -7.97 26.65 2.98
CA ASP A 519 -8.64 26.79 1.68
C ASP A 519 -9.42 25.51 1.35
N THR A 520 -10.70 25.64 1.02
CA THR A 520 -11.47 24.49 0.53
C THR A 520 -11.15 24.21 -0.93
N LEU A 521 -11.40 22.96 -1.36
CA LEU A 521 -11.34 22.60 -2.77
C LEU A 521 -12.23 23.51 -3.64
N VAL A 522 -13.34 24.01 -3.07
CA VAL A 522 -14.25 24.97 -3.71
C VAL A 522 -13.57 26.33 -3.96
N ASP A 523 -12.71 26.80 -3.05
CA ASP A 523 -11.96 28.05 -3.21
C ASP A 523 -10.87 27.93 -4.29
N LEU A 524 -10.26 26.74 -4.45
CA LEU A 524 -9.30 26.48 -5.54
C LEU A 524 -9.95 26.32 -6.92
N VAL A 525 -11.17 25.78 -6.99
CA VAL A 525 -11.92 25.58 -8.25
C VAL A 525 -12.58 26.89 -8.72
N GLY A 526 -12.74 27.86 -7.83
CA GLY A 526 -13.33 29.17 -8.10
C GLY A 526 -14.80 29.17 -7.69
N SER A 527 -15.18 30.21 -6.93
CA SER A 527 -16.49 30.40 -6.33
C SER A 527 -17.63 30.24 -7.35
N VAL A 528 -18.29 29.09 -7.35
CA VAL A 528 -19.62 28.93 -7.97
C VAL A 528 -20.62 28.93 -6.83
N LYS A 529 -21.21 30.10 -6.57
CA LYS A 529 -22.48 30.17 -5.85
C LYS A 529 -23.52 29.46 -6.72
N VAL A 530 -23.88 28.24 -6.33
CA VAL A 530 -25.15 27.66 -6.76
C VAL A 530 -26.19 28.30 -5.86
N GLU A 531 -26.92 29.27 -6.40
CA GLU A 531 -28.08 29.84 -5.73
C GLU A 531 -29.20 28.79 -5.75
N ASP A 532 -29.29 28.00 -4.67
CA ASP A 532 -30.52 27.27 -4.37
C ASP A 532 -31.47 28.24 -3.66
N GLU A 533 -32.48 28.70 -4.40
CA GLU A 533 -33.64 29.40 -3.86
C GLU A 533 -34.45 28.42 -2.98
N THR A 534 -34.35 28.57 -1.65
CA THR A 534 -35.39 28.08 -0.75
C THR A 534 -35.91 29.22 0.10
N GLU A 535 -37.19 29.52 -0.15
CA GLU A 535 -38.00 30.57 0.44
C GLU A 535 -38.01 30.57 1.98
N ASP A 536 -37.89 31.79 2.52
CA ASP A 536 -38.19 32.18 3.89
C ASP A 536 -39.52 31.63 4.42
N LYS A 537 -39.49 31.01 5.60
CA LYS A 537 -40.56 31.12 6.60
C LYS A 537 -40.01 31.21 8.03
N SER A 538 -39.85 32.45 8.45
CA SER A 538 -40.17 33.05 9.77
C SER A 538 -40.17 32.16 11.03
N ASN A 539 -39.32 32.59 11.96
CA ASN A 539 -39.30 32.38 13.41
C ASN A 539 -40.66 32.15 14.08
N THR A 540 -40.67 31.20 15.02
CA THR A 540 -41.24 31.43 16.36
C THR A 540 -40.41 30.63 17.36
N ASP A 541 -39.83 31.36 18.30
CA ASP A 541 -39.23 30.86 19.53
C ASP A 541 -40.25 30.06 20.34
N ASP A 542 -39.82 28.95 20.94
CA ASP A 542 -40.38 28.52 22.23
C ASP A 542 -39.34 27.66 22.97
N ASP A 543 -38.83 28.26 24.04
CA ASP A 543 -38.12 27.66 25.16
C ASP A 543 -39.00 26.60 25.84
N SER A 544 -38.50 25.38 26.10
CA SER A 544 -38.99 24.55 27.21
C SER A 544 -38.13 23.28 27.43
N SER A 545 -37.33 23.33 28.49
CA SER A 545 -37.07 22.27 29.48
C SER A 545 -36.61 20.86 29.03
N ASP A 546 -35.35 20.57 29.35
CA ASP A 546 -34.86 19.26 29.79
C ASP A 546 -35.76 18.68 30.89
N GLU A 547 -36.17 17.42 30.75
CA GLU A 547 -36.16 16.44 31.84
C GLU A 547 -35.80 15.05 31.28
N GLU A 548 -34.89 14.41 32.01
CA GLU A 548 -34.46 13.02 31.90
C GLU A 548 -35.63 12.09 32.24
N ASP A 549 -35.71 10.91 31.60
CA ASP A 549 -35.76 9.65 32.36
C ASP A 549 -35.68 8.40 31.47
N GLU A 550 -34.98 7.43 32.04
CA GLU A 550 -34.66 6.08 31.60
C GLU A 550 -35.93 5.22 31.34
N ASP A 551 -35.89 4.35 30.34
CA ASP A 551 -35.85 2.89 30.54
C ASP A 551 -35.98 2.12 29.22
N GLY A 552 -35.24 1.01 29.15
CA GLY A 552 -34.96 0.27 27.92
C GLY A 552 -36.05 -0.69 27.43
N GLU A 553 -35.78 -1.30 26.29
CA GLU A 553 -35.77 -2.76 26.10
C GLU A 553 -35.23 -3.07 24.70
N ASP A 554 -34.31 -4.03 24.66
CA ASP A 554 -33.74 -4.65 23.47
C ASP A 554 -34.84 -5.31 22.62
N ASP A 555 -34.83 -5.09 21.30
CA ASP A 555 -35.32 -6.11 20.37
C ASP A 555 -34.59 -6.02 19.02
N GLU A 556 -34.01 -7.16 18.63
CA GLU A 556 -33.26 -7.40 17.40
C GLU A 556 -34.19 -7.30 16.17
N GLU A 557 -33.90 -6.39 15.23
CA GLU A 557 -34.50 -6.40 13.89
C GLU A 557 -33.50 -6.88 12.84
N ASP A 558 -33.76 -8.10 12.34
CA ASP A 558 -33.18 -8.70 11.14
C ASP A 558 -33.57 -7.89 9.89
N ASP A 559 -32.58 -7.62 9.03
CA ASP A 559 -32.70 -7.04 7.69
C ASP A 559 -33.68 -7.82 6.79
N ASP A 560 -34.69 -7.14 6.25
CA ASP A 560 -35.50 -7.59 5.12
C ASP A 560 -35.32 -6.65 3.91
N GLU A 561 -34.92 -7.27 2.78
CA GLU A 561 -34.91 -6.82 1.38
C GLU A 561 -35.78 -5.60 1.02
N ILE A 562 -35.12 -4.54 0.54
CA ILE A 562 -35.76 -3.40 -0.15
C ILE A 562 -36.10 -3.83 -1.60
N GLU A 563 -37.33 -4.27 -1.83
CA GLU A 563 -37.94 -4.22 -3.16
C GLU A 563 -38.39 -2.78 -3.46
N ALA A 564 -38.05 -2.30 -4.65
CA ALA A 564 -38.33 -0.96 -5.15
C ALA A 564 -39.82 -0.59 -5.04
N LEU A 565 -40.15 0.34 -4.14
CA LEU A 565 -41.48 0.93 -4.03
C LEU A 565 -41.59 2.18 -4.91
N ASP A 566 -42.44 2.02 -5.92
CA ASP A 566 -43.07 3.00 -6.78
C ASP A 566 -43.25 4.41 -6.15
N ALA A 567 -42.81 5.43 -6.90
CA ALA A 567 -42.73 6.84 -6.52
C ALA A 567 -44.09 7.56 -6.46
N SER A 568 -45.19 6.84 -6.26
CA SER A 568 -46.55 7.41 -6.18
C SER A 568 -47.07 7.62 -4.74
N SER A 569 -46.29 7.36 -3.70
CA SER A 569 -46.79 7.31 -2.31
C SER A 569 -46.85 8.65 -1.56
N ARG A 570 -46.33 9.75 -2.12
CA ARG A 570 -46.22 11.06 -1.42
C ARG A 570 -47.44 11.98 -1.53
N LEU A 571 -48.55 11.54 -2.13
CA LEU A 571 -49.81 12.29 -2.22
C LEU A 571 -50.95 11.54 -1.50
N LYS A 572 -50.85 11.37 -0.17
CA LYS A 572 -51.89 10.68 0.63
C LYS A 572 -52.36 11.46 1.86
N LYS A 573 -52.29 12.80 1.80
CA LYS A 573 -52.74 13.66 2.91
C LYS A 573 -54.26 13.93 2.91
N PHE A 574 -54.98 13.58 1.84
CA PHE A 574 -56.43 13.81 1.69
C PHE A 574 -57.20 12.58 1.15
N GLU A 575 -56.94 11.38 1.70
CA GLU A 575 -57.66 10.17 1.29
C GLU A 575 -58.97 10.03 2.11
N ASN A 576 -60.12 9.81 1.45
CA ASN A 576 -61.41 9.60 2.11
C ASN A 576 -61.34 8.39 3.06
N LYS A 577 -62.03 8.49 4.20
CA LYS A 577 -62.01 7.46 5.27
C LYS A 577 -62.43 6.07 4.78
N ASP A 578 -63.34 6.03 3.81
CA ASP A 578 -63.86 4.80 3.23
C ASP A 578 -62.86 4.11 2.28
N ASP A 579 -62.14 4.89 1.46
CA ASP A 579 -61.11 4.37 0.54
C ASP A 579 -59.93 3.77 1.33
N LYS A 580 -59.53 4.42 2.43
CA LYS A 580 -58.51 3.91 3.34
C LYS A 580 -58.94 2.59 3.99
N LYS A 581 -60.22 2.45 4.34
CA LYS A 581 -60.79 1.22 4.92
C LYS A 581 -60.81 0.09 3.88
N LEU A 582 -61.20 0.40 2.65
CA LEU A 582 -61.26 -0.55 1.54
C LEU A 582 -59.87 -1.08 1.16
N ARG A 583 -58.85 -0.20 1.06
CA ARG A 583 -57.45 -0.61 0.86
C ARG A 583 -56.93 -1.48 1.99
N LYS A 584 -57.23 -1.14 3.25
CA LYS A 584 -56.82 -1.95 4.41
C LYS A 584 -57.49 -3.33 4.39
N GLN A 585 -58.70 -3.42 3.87
CA GLN A 585 -59.41 -4.69 3.69
C GLN A 585 -58.81 -5.52 2.55
N GLN A 586 -58.54 -4.90 1.40
CA GLN A 586 -57.86 -5.53 0.27
C GLN A 586 -56.48 -6.07 0.66
N ALA A 587 -55.64 -5.25 1.32
CA ALA A 587 -54.33 -5.69 1.80
C ALA A 587 -54.41 -6.86 2.80
N LYS A 588 -55.46 -6.89 3.64
CA LYS A 588 -55.72 -8.03 4.55
C LYS A 588 -56.14 -9.28 3.81
N GLU A 589 -56.96 -9.16 2.77
CA GLU A 589 -57.41 -10.27 1.93
C GLU A 589 -56.25 -10.85 1.12
N GLU A 590 -55.46 -10.00 0.46
CA GLU A 590 -54.23 -10.40 -0.24
C GLU A 590 -53.22 -11.08 0.70
N ALA A 591 -52.98 -10.51 1.89
CA ALA A 591 -52.11 -11.14 2.89
C ALA A 591 -52.67 -12.49 3.37
N ARG A 592 -54.00 -12.63 3.47
CA ARG A 592 -54.66 -13.90 3.84
C ARG A 592 -54.48 -14.94 2.74
N GLU A 593 -54.57 -14.55 1.47
CA GLU A 593 -54.32 -15.43 0.32
C GLU A 593 -52.85 -15.83 0.22
N LYS A 594 -51.92 -14.89 0.34
CA LYS A 594 -50.47 -15.17 0.41
C LYS A 594 -50.14 -16.13 1.56
N ARG A 595 -50.82 -16.00 2.71
CA ARG A 595 -50.66 -16.92 3.86
C ARG A 595 -51.19 -18.33 3.63
N LYS A 596 -52.14 -18.54 2.70
CA LYS A 596 -52.60 -19.90 2.32
C LYS A 596 -51.53 -20.66 1.55
N ASN A 597 -50.80 -19.97 0.67
CA ASN A 597 -49.77 -20.55 -0.18
C ASN A 597 -48.35 -20.49 0.42
N LYS A 598 -48.19 -19.95 1.63
CA LYS A 598 -46.87 -19.82 2.26
C LYS A 598 -46.25 -21.19 2.56
N MET A 599 -44.93 -21.28 2.38
CA MET A 599 -44.16 -22.44 2.79
C MET A 599 -44.33 -22.72 4.29
N LYS A 600 -44.54 -23.99 4.65
CA LYS A 600 -44.71 -24.40 6.05
C LYS A 600 -43.46 -24.04 6.86
N LYS A 601 -43.64 -23.46 8.05
CA LYS A 601 -42.55 -22.96 8.92
C LYS A 601 -41.47 -24.02 9.19
N HIS A 602 -41.85 -25.29 9.37
CA HIS A 602 -40.88 -26.37 9.60
C HIS A 602 -40.02 -26.68 8.38
N VAL A 603 -40.55 -26.53 7.15
CA VAL A 603 -39.78 -26.68 5.91
C VAL A 603 -38.82 -25.51 5.75
N LYS A 604 -39.27 -24.27 5.99
CA LYS A 604 -38.39 -23.07 6.04
C LYS A 604 -37.25 -23.29 7.04
N LYS A 605 -37.56 -23.70 8.28
CA LYS A 605 -36.55 -23.98 9.32
C LYS A 605 -35.60 -25.11 8.91
N LYS A 606 -36.09 -26.16 8.24
CA LYS A 606 -35.24 -27.27 7.77
C LYS A 606 -34.31 -26.83 6.64
N LEU A 607 -34.79 -26.02 5.71
CA LEU A 607 -33.98 -25.43 4.63
C LEU A 607 -32.92 -24.47 5.17
N VAL A 608 -33.30 -23.58 6.11
CA VAL A 608 -32.35 -22.68 6.78
C VAL A 608 -31.29 -23.47 7.56
N LYS A 609 -31.69 -24.54 8.27
CA LYS A 609 -30.74 -25.44 8.94
C LYS A 609 -29.84 -26.20 7.95
N LYS A 610 -30.31 -26.46 6.73
CA LYS A 610 -29.52 -27.12 5.68
C LYS A 610 -28.54 -26.14 5.03
N GLY A 611 -28.88 -24.86 4.90
CA GLY A 611 -28.00 -23.82 4.34
C GLY A 611 -26.93 -23.30 5.31
N LYS A 612 -27.10 -23.48 6.62
CA LYS A 612 -26.07 -23.18 7.65
C LYS A 612 -25.03 -24.29 7.85
N LYS A 613 -25.17 -25.44 7.17
CA LYS A 613 -24.17 -26.52 7.12
C LYS A 613 -23.41 -26.44 5.81
#